data_AF-A0A2T6AI14-F1
#
_entry.id   AF-A0A2T6AI14-F1
#
_cell.length_a   1.000
_cell.length_b   1.000
_cell.length_c   1.000
_cell.angle_alpha   90.00
_cell.angle_beta   90.00
_cell.angle_gamma   90.00
#
_symmetry.space_group_name_H-M   'P 1'
#
loop_
_entity.id
_entity.type
_entity.pdbx_description
1 polymer ?
#
loop_
_entity_poly.entity_id
_entity_poly.type
_entity_poly.pdbx_seq_one_letter_code
_entity_poly.pdbx_strand_id
1 'polypeptide(L)'
;MKKILQILMLIVVTAGVAQNNNINKWNDLANQDPSLQPEYGNIKKTKEQIESDQEFVNKLLEEYKGDRKKAGQKMIELGFQYLYQKRDLITAMRRFNQAFLINPKDADLYYGFGAVYFNLGGMKQARKQYDKGLEIEPNHFEILTDYGTTYLGEYYNEINSDPSTASKNLDLALEKLRESYLVDQNYSSTSYKLSIVYLLKNDCKNSRKFLDITKKIDSNVITQDYLNEFNLKCRNDKIDCSTIKTGKFRIDDEEIGITLITRTDNFQIEENENLNYKLKLSITWLDECTYELKPVEDLINPNAELPTMIVTCHVTEINGNSYQQVSSSNESSIKISKEVEILN
;
A
#
# COMPACT_ATOMS: atom_id res chain seq x y z
N MET A 1 9.75 -16.37 25.73
CA MET A 1 8.80 -15.27 25.44
C MET A 1 9.41 -13.85 25.49
N LYS A 2 10.25 -13.46 26.47
CA LYS A 2 10.85 -12.10 26.52
C LYS A 2 11.79 -11.71 25.35
N LYS A 3 12.34 -12.66 24.59
CA LYS A 3 13.20 -12.37 23.42
C LYS A 3 12.45 -12.13 22.11
N ILE A 4 11.20 -12.61 21.98
CA ILE A 4 10.38 -12.44 20.77
C ILE A 4 9.70 -11.06 20.79
N LEU A 5 9.31 -10.59 21.99
CA LEU A 5 8.72 -9.27 22.19
C LEU A 5 9.69 -8.10 21.90
N GLN A 6 11.00 -8.30 22.07
CA GLN A 6 12.02 -7.28 21.77
C GLN A 6 12.29 -7.11 20.27
N ILE A 7 11.99 -8.12 19.45
CA ILE A 7 12.19 -8.08 18.00
C ILE A 7 10.99 -7.43 17.31
N LEU A 8 9.77 -7.63 17.85
CA LEU A 8 8.52 -7.07 17.32
C LEU A 8 8.36 -5.55 17.54
N MET A 9 8.87 -4.98 18.65
CA MET A 9 8.88 -3.52 18.85
C MET A 9 9.81 -2.78 17.88
N LEU A 10 10.81 -3.45 17.30
CA LEU A 10 11.73 -2.81 16.37
C LEU A 10 11.13 -2.60 14.98
N ILE A 11 10.09 -3.35 14.60
CA ILE A 11 9.60 -3.39 13.21
C ILE A 11 8.51 -2.34 12.98
N VAL A 12 7.62 -2.10 13.95
CA VAL A 12 6.43 -1.24 13.76
C VAL A 12 6.76 0.26 13.70
N VAL A 13 7.87 0.72 14.29
CA VAL A 13 8.29 2.13 14.23
C VAL A 13 8.98 2.47 12.89
N THR A 14 9.45 1.47 12.14
CA THR A 14 10.37 1.73 11.02
C THR A 14 9.68 2.21 9.74
N ALA A 15 8.45 1.81 9.42
CA ALA A 15 7.85 2.13 8.12
C ALA A 15 7.46 3.61 7.97
N GLY A 16 6.76 4.19 8.96
CA GLY A 16 6.37 5.60 8.97
C GLY A 16 7.55 6.55 9.22
N VAL A 17 8.50 6.14 10.08
CA VAL A 17 9.71 6.93 10.37
C VAL A 17 10.71 6.87 9.21
N ALA A 18 10.79 5.77 8.44
CA ALA A 18 11.71 5.66 7.30
C ALA A 18 11.31 6.58 6.13
N GLN A 19 10.03 6.69 5.79
CA GLN A 19 9.59 7.54 4.68
C GLN A 19 9.81 9.03 4.97
N ASN A 20 9.45 9.48 6.17
CA ASN A 20 9.68 10.88 6.57
C ASN A 20 11.18 11.20 6.67
N ASN A 21 12.01 10.22 7.01
CA ASN A 21 13.47 10.36 7.00
C ASN A 21 14.03 10.47 5.57
N ASN A 22 13.42 9.82 4.58
CA ASN A 22 13.87 9.88 3.18
C ASN A 22 13.67 11.26 2.56
N ILE A 23 12.49 11.87 2.72
CA ILE A 23 12.24 13.22 2.20
C ILE A 23 13.09 14.28 2.92
N ASN A 24 13.32 14.15 4.22
CA ASN A 24 14.17 15.09 4.97
C ASN A 24 15.63 15.02 4.50
N LYS A 25 16.19 13.80 4.39
CA LYS A 25 17.53 13.58 3.82
C LYS A 25 17.63 14.11 2.39
N TRP A 26 16.59 13.91 1.58
CA TRP A 26 16.55 14.46 0.23
C TRP A 26 16.59 15.98 0.24
N ASN A 27 15.82 16.64 1.11
CA ASN A 27 15.83 18.10 1.21
C ASN A 27 17.21 18.63 1.63
N ASP A 28 17.90 17.97 2.57
CA ASP A 28 19.26 18.36 2.98
C ASP A 28 20.25 18.27 1.81
N LEU A 29 20.15 17.22 0.99
CA LEU A 29 20.96 17.05 -0.22
C LEU A 29 20.59 18.10 -1.27
N ALA A 30 19.30 18.29 -1.54
CA ALA A 30 18.79 19.19 -2.56
C ALA A 30 19.03 20.67 -2.25
N ASN A 31 19.14 21.03 -0.97
CA ASN A 31 19.58 22.36 -0.54
C ASN A 31 21.03 22.65 -0.91
N GLN A 32 21.87 21.61 -1.02
CA GLN A 32 23.29 21.73 -1.40
C GLN A 32 23.50 21.54 -2.90
N ASP A 33 22.64 20.77 -3.57
CA ASP A 33 22.68 20.49 -5.00
C ASP A 33 21.33 20.84 -5.67
N PRO A 34 21.23 22.03 -6.31
CA PRO A 34 20.04 22.47 -7.02
C PRO A 34 19.59 21.51 -8.12
N SER A 35 20.47 20.67 -8.68
CA SER A 35 20.09 19.68 -9.69
C SER A 35 19.18 18.56 -9.15
N LEU A 36 19.01 18.50 -7.83
CA LEU A 36 18.09 17.59 -7.13
C LEU A 36 16.74 18.25 -6.79
N GLN A 37 16.52 19.49 -7.23
CA GLN A 37 15.24 20.18 -7.16
C GLN A 37 14.65 20.28 -8.57
N PRO A 38 13.32 20.19 -8.74
CA PRO A 38 12.67 20.52 -10.01
C PRO A 38 13.11 21.88 -10.52
N GLU A 39 13.33 21.98 -11.83
CA GLU A 39 13.71 23.22 -12.51
C GLU A 39 15.01 23.83 -11.93
N TYR A 40 15.92 22.97 -11.48
CA TYR A 40 17.15 23.34 -10.78
C TYR A 40 16.90 24.25 -9.55
N GLY A 41 15.76 24.08 -8.88
CA GLY A 41 15.38 24.92 -7.73
C GLY A 41 15.04 26.36 -8.08
N ASN A 42 14.82 26.67 -9.37
CA ASN A 42 14.56 28.01 -9.87
C ASN A 42 15.61 29.06 -9.46
N ILE A 43 16.86 28.61 -9.23
CA ILE A 43 17.94 29.52 -8.86
C ILE A 43 18.40 30.35 -10.07
N LYS A 44 18.86 31.58 -9.80
CA LYS A 44 19.51 32.38 -10.83
C LYS A 44 20.85 31.73 -11.21
N LYS A 45 20.95 31.26 -12.46
CA LYS A 45 22.14 30.61 -12.98
C LYS A 45 23.27 31.62 -13.26
N THR A 46 24.52 31.19 -13.08
CA THR A 46 25.71 31.95 -13.51
C THR A 46 25.84 31.91 -15.04
N LYS A 47 26.70 32.76 -15.59
CA LYS A 47 26.95 32.77 -17.04
C LYS A 47 27.49 31.42 -17.51
N GLU A 48 28.41 30.83 -16.75
CA GLU A 48 29.02 29.53 -17.05
C GLU A 48 27.98 28.40 -17.01
N GLN A 49 27.03 28.45 -16.07
CA GLN A 49 25.93 27.47 -16.01
C GLN A 49 24.99 27.60 -17.21
N ILE A 50 24.66 28.83 -17.61
CA ILE A 50 23.82 29.08 -18.80
C ILE A 50 24.51 28.58 -20.07
N GLU A 51 25.81 28.82 -20.21
CA GLU A 51 26.61 28.33 -21.34
C GLU A 51 26.66 26.79 -21.36
N SER A 52 26.87 26.16 -20.20
CA SER A 52 26.84 24.70 -20.05
C SER A 52 25.48 24.08 -20.41
N ASP A 53 24.39 24.67 -19.94
CA ASP A 53 23.03 24.24 -20.30
C ASP A 53 22.80 24.35 -21.81
N GLN A 54 23.23 25.45 -22.43
CA GLN A 54 23.07 25.67 -23.86
C GLN A 54 23.92 24.68 -24.69
N GLU A 55 25.13 24.37 -24.24
CA GLU A 55 25.98 23.35 -24.86
C GLU A 55 25.30 21.97 -24.83
N PHE A 56 24.78 21.58 -23.66
CA PHE A 56 24.02 20.34 -23.51
C PHE A 56 22.81 20.29 -24.46
N VAL A 57 22.00 21.36 -24.47
CA VAL A 57 20.80 21.46 -25.33
C VAL A 57 21.18 21.35 -26.80
N ASN A 58 22.19 22.09 -27.25
CA ASN A 58 22.62 22.08 -28.66
C ASN A 58 23.09 20.69 -29.08
N LYS A 59 23.96 20.07 -28.28
CA LYS A 59 24.49 18.74 -28.56
C LYS A 59 23.37 17.69 -28.66
N LEU A 60 22.41 17.73 -27.74
CA LEU A 60 21.29 16.79 -27.79
C LEU A 60 20.41 17.07 -29.01
N LEU A 61 20.12 18.34 -29.33
CA LEU A 61 19.31 18.67 -30.49
C LEU A 61 19.99 18.30 -31.82
N GLU A 62 21.31 18.31 -31.92
CA GLU A 62 22.02 17.80 -33.09
C GLU A 62 21.72 16.30 -33.34
N GLU A 63 21.78 15.48 -32.28
CA GLU A 63 21.45 14.04 -32.35
C GLU A 63 20.00 13.81 -32.81
N TYR A 64 19.08 14.66 -32.35
CA TYR A 64 17.65 14.59 -32.66
C TYR A 64 17.23 15.49 -33.84
N LYS A 65 18.19 15.99 -34.63
CA LYS A 65 17.93 16.83 -35.84
C LYS A 65 17.03 18.05 -35.57
N GLY A 66 17.18 18.66 -34.40
CA GLY A 66 16.41 19.82 -33.95
C GLY A 66 15.03 19.50 -33.34
N ASP A 67 14.63 18.23 -33.27
CA ASP A 67 13.33 17.83 -32.71
C ASP A 67 13.34 17.88 -31.18
N ARG A 68 12.95 19.04 -30.64
CA ARG A 68 12.85 19.27 -29.18
C ARG A 68 11.90 18.31 -28.48
N LYS A 69 10.81 17.89 -29.13
CA LYS A 69 9.84 16.99 -28.52
C LYS A 69 10.48 15.63 -28.29
N LYS A 70 11.10 15.04 -29.33
CA LYS A 70 11.78 13.74 -29.20
C LYS A 70 12.98 13.80 -28.26
N ALA A 71 13.78 14.86 -28.33
CA ALA A 71 14.92 15.04 -27.44
C ALA A 71 14.49 15.17 -25.97
N GLY A 72 13.43 15.94 -25.69
CA GLY A 72 12.86 16.08 -24.35
C GLY A 72 12.30 14.76 -23.84
N GLN A 73 11.48 14.08 -24.66
CA GLN A 73 10.92 12.78 -24.34
C GLN A 73 12.00 11.73 -24.05
N LYS A 74 13.14 11.78 -24.75
CA LYS A 74 14.27 10.89 -24.44
C LYS A 74 14.79 11.08 -23.02
N MET A 75 14.92 12.32 -22.57
CA MET A 75 15.37 12.61 -21.21
C MET A 75 14.35 12.16 -20.16
N ILE A 76 13.06 12.31 -20.45
CA ILE A 76 11.95 11.81 -19.62
C ILE A 76 12.00 10.28 -19.51
N GLU A 77 12.12 9.57 -20.64
CA GLU A 77 12.26 8.10 -20.67
C GLU A 77 13.43 7.63 -19.80
N LEU A 78 14.59 8.29 -19.93
CA LEU A 78 15.74 7.98 -19.08
C LEU A 78 15.44 8.26 -17.61
N GLY A 79 14.74 9.36 -17.29
CA GLY A 79 14.28 9.66 -15.94
C GLY A 79 13.47 8.53 -15.33
N PHE A 80 12.45 8.05 -16.04
CA PHE A 80 11.64 6.91 -15.60
C PHE A 80 12.42 5.59 -15.53
N GLN A 81 13.37 5.37 -16.43
CA GLN A 81 14.27 4.22 -16.37
C GLN A 81 15.10 4.20 -15.08
N TYR A 82 15.69 5.33 -14.72
CA TYR A 82 16.45 5.46 -13.48
C TYR A 82 15.54 5.35 -12.25
N LEU A 83 14.34 5.92 -12.30
CA LEU A 83 13.36 5.87 -11.22
C LEU A 83 12.93 4.43 -10.90
N TYR A 84 12.42 3.69 -11.90
CA TYR A 84 11.77 2.39 -11.65
C TYR A 84 12.70 1.19 -11.79
N GLN A 85 13.60 1.20 -12.79
CA GLN A 85 14.46 0.04 -13.06
C GLN A 85 15.75 0.08 -12.24
N LYS A 86 16.34 1.27 -12.06
CA LYS A 86 17.59 1.43 -11.30
C LYS A 86 17.37 1.86 -9.85
N ARG A 87 16.18 2.36 -9.51
CA ARG A 87 15.85 2.93 -8.20
C ARG A 87 16.81 4.05 -7.77
N ASP A 88 17.30 4.82 -8.74
CA ASP A 88 18.22 5.93 -8.54
C ASP A 88 17.48 7.26 -8.73
N LEU A 89 17.00 7.79 -7.61
CA LEU A 89 16.21 9.02 -7.57
C LEU A 89 17.03 10.26 -7.95
N ILE A 90 18.33 10.28 -7.63
CA ILE A 90 19.24 11.39 -7.94
C ILE A 90 19.38 11.52 -9.44
N THR A 91 19.72 10.41 -10.11
CA THR A 91 19.89 10.45 -11.56
C THR A 91 18.55 10.67 -12.25
N ALA A 92 17.44 10.11 -11.76
CA ALA A 92 16.11 10.37 -12.29
C ALA A 92 15.76 11.87 -12.27
N MET A 93 15.91 12.54 -11.12
CA MET A 93 15.65 13.98 -10.98
C MET A 93 16.50 14.81 -11.95
N ARG A 94 17.78 14.46 -12.10
CA ARG A 94 18.68 15.14 -13.05
C ARG A 94 18.26 14.95 -14.51
N ARG A 95 17.75 13.77 -14.89
CA ARG A 95 17.23 13.52 -16.25
C ARG A 95 15.94 14.30 -16.53
N PHE A 96 15.02 14.39 -15.56
CA PHE A 96 13.83 15.24 -15.70
C PHE A 96 14.20 16.74 -15.76
N ASN A 97 15.21 17.18 -15.00
CA ASN A 97 15.76 18.53 -15.12
C ASN A 97 16.39 18.81 -16.49
N GLN A 98 17.06 17.83 -17.08
CA GLN A 98 17.53 17.93 -18.46
C GLN A 98 16.37 18.01 -19.47
N ALA A 99 15.29 17.25 -19.27
CA ALA A 99 14.08 17.38 -20.10
C ALA A 99 13.49 18.81 -20.04
N PHE A 100 13.46 19.41 -18.85
CA PHE A 100 13.04 20.79 -18.63
C PHE A 100 13.87 21.81 -19.44
N LEU A 101 15.19 21.63 -19.58
CA LEU A 101 16.01 22.50 -20.43
C LEU A 101 15.64 22.42 -21.92
N ILE A 102 15.12 21.28 -22.38
CA ILE A 102 14.82 21.02 -23.79
C ILE A 102 13.40 21.47 -24.14
N ASN A 103 12.42 21.04 -23.34
CA ASN A 103 11.01 21.32 -23.52
C ASN A 103 10.31 21.50 -22.16
N PRO A 104 10.26 22.72 -21.60
CA PRO A 104 9.61 22.97 -20.31
C PRO A 104 8.08 22.92 -20.35
N LYS A 105 7.46 22.70 -21.53
CA LYS A 105 6.01 22.60 -21.71
C LYS A 105 5.54 21.16 -21.94
N ASP A 106 6.32 20.20 -21.46
CA ASP A 106 5.98 18.79 -21.51
C ASP A 106 5.42 18.36 -20.14
N ALA A 107 4.18 17.89 -20.09
CA ALA A 107 3.56 17.52 -18.82
C ALA A 107 4.20 16.27 -18.19
N ASP A 108 4.77 15.39 -19.01
CA ASP A 108 5.44 14.15 -18.58
C ASP A 108 6.68 14.41 -17.69
N LEU A 109 7.38 15.54 -17.88
CA LEU A 109 8.53 15.86 -17.01
C LEU A 109 8.07 16.24 -15.59
N TYR A 110 6.91 16.91 -15.49
CA TYR A 110 6.30 17.29 -14.23
C TYR A 110 5.67 16.09 -13.53
N TYR A 111 5.10 15.18 -14.32
CA TYR A 111 4.77 13.84 -13.84
C TYR A 111 6.01 13.15 -13.25
N GLY A 112 7.13 13.15 -13.96
CA GLY A 112 8.41 12.60 -13.50
C GLY A 112 8.93 13.22 -12.20
N PHE A 113 8.93 14.55 -12.08
CA PHE A 113 9.29 15.22 -10.83
C PHE A 113 8.38 14.83 -9.67
N GLY A 114 7.07 14.77 -9.92
CA GLY A 114 6.11 14.34 -8.91
C GLY A 114 6.31 12.89 -8.49
N ALA A 115 6.61 12.01 -9.43
CA ALA A 115 6.90 10.59 -9.17
C ALA A 115 8.17 10.40 -8.31
N VAL A 116 9.21 11.22 -8.50
CA VAL A 116 10.40 11.21 -7.61
C VAL A 116 10.00 11.57 -6.18
N TYR A 117 9.24 12.66 -5.99
CA TYR A 117 8.78 13.06 -4.66
C TYR A 117 7.82 12.06 -4.02
N PHE A 118 6.96 11.43 -4.82
CA PHE A 118 6.07 10.38 -4.36
C PHE A 118 6.87 9.20 -3.78
N ASN A 119 7.92 8.75 -4.48
CA ASN A 119 8.82 7.69 -4.00
C ASN A 119 9.60 8.08 -2.74
N LEU A 120 9.82 9.38 -2.50
CA LEU A 120 10.41 9.91 -1.27
C LEU A 120 9.42 10.03 -0.11
N GLY A 121 8.12 9.79 -0.33
CA GLY A 121 7.05 10.04 0.65
C GLY A 121 6.62 11.51 0.74
N GLY A 122 7.15 12.39 -0.13
CA GLY A 122 6.84 13.82 -0.18
C GLY A 122 5.53 14.11 -0.90
N MET A 123 4.38 13.69 -0.34
CA MET A 123 3.07 13.81 -0.99
C MET A 123 2.71 15.25 -1.39
N LYS A 124 3.01 16.23 -0.54
CA LYS A 124 2.78 17.66 -0.84
C LYS A 124 3.65 18.16 -1.99
N GLN A 125 4.92 17.76 -2.03
CA GLN A 125 5.85 18.13 -3.09
C GLN A 125 5.46 17.47 -4.42
N ALA A 126 5.04 16.20 -4.38
CA ALA A 126 4.54 15.48 -5.55
C ALA A 126 3.33 16.21 -6.16
N ARG A 127 2.32 16.54 -5.36
CA ARG A 127 1.14 17.28 -5.81
C ARG A 127 1.49 18.64 -6.44
N LYS A 128 2.44 19.40 -5.89
CA LYS A 128 2.88 20.66 -6.50
C LYS A 128 3.42 20.48 -7.93
N GLN A 129 4.10 19.37 -8.21
CA GLN A 129 4.60 19.10 -9.57
C GLN A 129 3.47 18.60 -10.47
N TYR A 130 2.60 17.77 -9.94
CA TYR A 130 1.42 17.33 -10.66
C TYR A 130 0.48 18.49 -11.03
N ASP A 131 0.29 19.47 -10.14
CA ASP A 131 -0.48 20.69 -10.44
C ASP A 131 0.10 21.40 -11.68
N LYS A 132 1.44 21.59 -11.73
CA LYS A 132 2.11 22.16 -12.91
C LYS A 132 1.93 21.32 -14.17
N GLY A 133 2.00 19.99 -14.06
CA GLY A 133 1.74 19.09 -15.18
C GLY A 133 0.31 19.21 -15.70
N LEU A 134 -0.68 19.30 -14.81
CA LEU A 134 -2.09 19.46 -15.17
C LEU A 134 -2.42 20.88 -15.68
N GLU A 135 -1.66 21.91 -15.30
CA GLU A 135 -1.75 23.23 -15.93
C GLU A 135 -1.36 23.19 -17.41
N ILE A 136 -0.42 22.30 -17.78
CA ILE A 136 0.03 22.09 -19.17
C ILE A 136 -0.93 21.15 -19.91
N GLU A 137 -1.28 20.02 -19.30
CA GLU A 137 -2.16 19.01 -19.85
C GLU A 137 -3.23 18.59 -18.82
N PRO A 138 -4.41 19.25 -18.81
CA PRO A 138 -5.45 19.02 -17.80
C PRO A 138 -6.01 17.59 -17.77
N ASN A 139 -5.88 16.85 -18.88
CA ASN A 139 -6.40 15.50 -19.05
C ASN A 139 -5.30 14.43 -18.98
N HIS A 140 -4.16 14.69 -18.32
CA HIS A 140 -3.10 13.69 -18.20
C HIS A 140 -3.48 12.63 -17.15
N PHE A 141 -3.89 11.45 -17.62
CA PHE A 141 -4.50 10.44 -16.75
C PHE A 141 -3.52 9.85 -15.72
N GLU A 142 -2.24 9.64 -16.06
CA GLU A 142 -1.22 9.17 -15.11
C GLU A 142 -1.00 10.16 -13.98
N ILE A 143 -0.92 11.46 -14.30
CA ILE A 143 -0.80 12.51 -13.29
C ILE A 143 -2.02 12.49 -12.38
N LEU A 144 -3.24 12.47 -12.93
CA LEU A 144 -4.48 12.42 -12.14
C LEU A 144 -4.54 11.18 -11.23
N THR A 145 -4.11 10.02 -11.74
CA THR A 145 -4.06 8.77 -10.97
C THR A 145 -3.08 8.87 -9.81
N ASP A 146 -1.87 9.35 -10.05
CA ASP A 146 -0.85 9.45 -9.01
C ASP A 146 -1.13 10.61 -8.05
N TYR A 147 -1.82 11.67 -8.49
CA TYR A 147 -2.39 12.71 -7.63
C TYR A 147 -3.38 12.12 -6.63
N GLY A 148 -4.36 11.36 -7.10
CA GLY A 148 -5.32 10.66 -6.23
C GLY A 148 -4.64 9.66 -5.30
N THR A 149 -3.55 9.03 -5.75
CA THR A 149 -2.75 8.11 -4.94
C THR A 149 -2.06 8.83 -3.78
N THR A 150 -1.63 10.09 -3.97
CA THR A 150 -1.04 10.86 -2.86
C THR A 150 -2.02 11.05 -1.70
N TYR A 151 -3.30 11.26 -2.01
CA TYR A 151 -4.34 11.40 -0.99
C TYR A 151 -4.69 10.06 -0.33
N LEU A 152 -4.62 8.94 -1.06
CA LEU A 152 -4.72 7.61 -0.44
C LEU A 152 -3.58 7.36 0.56
N GLY A 153 -2.36 7.79 0.24
CA GLY A 153 -1.23 7.74 1.16
C GLY A 153 -1.50 8.55 2.44
N GLU A 154 -2.02 9.77 2.31
CA GLU A 154 -2.37 10.61 3.46
C GLU A 154 -3.55 10.05 4.27
N TYR A 155 -4.56 9.47 3.61
CA TYR A 155 -5.65 8.75 4.29
C TYR A 155 -5.12 7.68 5.25
N TYR A 156 -4.20 6.82 4.79
CA TYR A 156 -3.64 5.76 5.64
C TYR A 156 -2.77 6.31 6.78
N ASN A 157 -2.10 7.44 6.58
CA ASN A 157 -1.33 8.09 7.63
C ASN A 157 -2.21 8.70 8.73
N GLU A 158 -3.42 9.12 8.39
CA GLU A 158 -4.30 9.89 9.27
C GLU A 158 -5.45 9.10 9.87
N ILE A 159 -5.83 7.95 9.30
CA ILE A 159 -7.06 7.23 9.69
C ILE A 159 -7.18 6.93 11.19
N ASN A 160 -6.06 6.71 11.89
CA ASN A 160 -6.07 6.42 13.32
C ASN A 160 -5.93 7.68 14.19
N SER A 161 -5.37 8.77 13.67
CA SER A 161 -5.03 9.98 14.44
C SER A 161 -6.02 11.12 14.20
N ASP A 162 -6.48 11.29 12.97
CA ASP A 162 -7.47 12.28 12.54
C ASP A 162 -8.40 11.69 11.45
N PRO A 163 -9.44 10.94 11.86
CA PRO A 163 -10.38 10.31 10.93
C PRO A 163 -11.13 11.31 10.02
N SER A 164 -11.30 12.56 10.47
CA SER A 164 -11.97 13.60 9.70
C SER A 164 -11.13 14.01 8.50
N THR A 165 -9.85 14.30 8.74
CA THR A 165 -8.91 14.64 7.66
C THR A 165 -8.67 13.43 6.75
N ALA A 166 -8.58 12.22 7.31
CA ALA A 166 -8.52 10.99 6.52
C ALA A 166 -9.73 10.88 5.58
N SER A 167 -10.96 11.03 6.07
CA SER A 167 -12.16 10.98 5.24
C SER A 167 -12.13 12.01 4.10
N LYS A 168 -11.67 13.24 4.38
CA LYS A 168 -11.52 14.28 3.35
C LYS A 168 -10.50 13.87 2.28
N ASN A 169 -9.37 13.30 2.68
CA ASN A 169 -8.36 12.80 1.76
C ASN A 169 -8.92 11.64 0.90
N LEU A 170 -9.73 10.76 1.47
CA LEU A 170 -10.39 9.70 0.71
C LEU A 170 -11.36 10.25 -0.36
N ASP A 171 -12.07 11.34 -0.06
CA ASP A 171 -12.94 12.02 -1.03
C ASP A 171 -12.14 12.70 -2.15
N LEU A 172 -11.03 13.37 -1.81
CA LEU A 172 -10.13 13.98 -2.80
C LEU A 172 -9.45 12.93 -3.69
N ALA A 173 -9.09 11.77 -3.13
CA ALA A 173 -8.60 10.63 -3.90
C ALA A 173 -9.65 10.16 -4.91
N LEU A 174 -10.90 10.01 -4.47
CA LEU A 174 -12.02 9.58 -5.32
C LEU A 174 -12.25 10.55 -6.48
N GLU A 175 -12.21 11.86 -6.22
CA GLU A 175 -12.36 12.91 -7.22
C GLU A 175 -11.32 12.76 -8.35
N LYS A 176 -10.02 12.77 -8.00
CA LYS A 176 -8.92 12.72 -8.98
C LYS A 176 -8.90 11.40 -9.76
N LEU A 177 -9.20 10.28 -9.10
CA LEU A 177 -9.28 8.99 -9.77
C LEU A 177 -10.47 8.89 -10.72
N ARG A 178 -11.60 9.56 -10.41
CA ARG A 178 -12.73 9.66 -11.35
C ARG A 178 -12.38 10.53 -12.55
N GLU A 179 -11.70 11.65 -12.35
CA GLU A 179 -11.19 12.48 -13.44
C GLU A 179 -10.27 11.67 -14.36
N SER A 180 -9.29 10.96 -13.79
CA SER A 180 -8.41 10.05 -14.55
C SER A 180 -9.20 9.02 -15.36
N TYR A 181 -10.18 8.36 -14.73
CA TYR A 181 -10.98 7.32 -15.38
C TYR A 181 -11.87 7.86 -16.51
N LEU A 182 -12.29 9.13 -16.44
CA LEU A 182 -13.03 9.77 -17.54
C LEU A 182 -12.15 10.00 -18.76
N VAL A 183 -10.84 10.19 -18.57
CA VAL A 183 -9.87 10.34 -19.65
C VAL A 183 -9.52 8.97 -20.26
N ASP A 184 -9.07 8.02 -19.43
CA ASP A 184 -8.70 6.68 -19.88
C ASP A 184 -9.30 5.57 -19.01
N GLN A 185 -10.25 4.85 -19.58
CA GLN A 185 -10.93 3.72 -18.93
C GLN A 185 -10.14 2.41 -19.02
N ASN A 186 -9.09 2.36 -19.85
CA ASN A 186 -8.24 1.20 -20.04
C ASN A 186 -6.97 1.24 -19.18
N TYR A 187 -6.80 2.27 -18.34
CA TYR A 187 -5.69 2.32 -17.40
C TYR A 187 -6.01 1.55 -16.11
N SER A 188 -5.55 0.30 -16.03
CA SER A 188 -5.85 -0.64 -14.94
C SER A 188 -5.52 -0.10 -13.54
N SER A 189 -4.45 0.70 -13.42
CA SER A 189 -4.04 1.34 -12.17
C SER A 189 -5.13 2.25 -11.61
N THR A 190 -5.83 3.01 -12.47
CA THR A 190 -6.94 3.86 -12.05
C THR A 190 -8.14 3.04 -11.58
N SER A 191 -8.57 2.05 -12.36
CA SER A 191 -9.71 1.21 -11.94
C SER A 191 -9.38 0.43 -10.66
N TYR A 192 -8.14 -0.01 -10.48
CA TYR A 192 -7.71 -0.70 -9.28
C TYR A 192 -7.81 0.21 -8.05
N LYS A 193 -7.25 1.42 -8.15
CA LYS A 193 -7.30 2.43 -7.08
C LYS A 193 -8.73 2.89 -6.78
N LEU A 194 -9.59 3.04 -7.79
CA LEU A 194 -11.03 3.30 -7.59
C LEU A 194 -11.68 2.17 -6.78
N SER A 195 -11.38 0.92 -7.11
CA SER A 195 -11.89 -0.24 -6.39
C SER A 195 -11.51 -0.22 -4.90
N ILE A 196 -10.25 0.15 -4.60
CA ILE A 196 -9.76 0.36 -3.23
C ILE A 196 -10.52 1.49 -2.54
N VAL A 197 -10.65 2.67 -3.17
CA VAL A 197 -11.33 3.82 -2.57
C VAL A 197 -12.78 3.51 -2.23
N TYR A 198 -13.51 2.85 -3.12
CA TYR A 198 -14.89 2.43 -2.82
C TYR A 198 -14.96 1.38 -1.71
N LEU A 199 -13.99 0.46 -1.62
CA LEU A 199 -13.91 -0.50 -0.51
C LEU A 199 -13.76 0.22 0.84
N LEU A 200 -12.85 1.21 0.89
CA LEU A 200 -12.61 2.02 2.09
C LEU A 200 -13.82 2.88 2.48
N LYS A 201 -14.65 3.25 1.50
CA LYS A 201 -15.95 3.93 1.72
C LYS A 201 -17.11 2.97 2.03
N ASN A 202 -16.84 1.67 2.20
CA ASN A 202 -17.84 0.61 2.38
C ASN A 202 -18.87 0.49 1.24
N ASP A 203 -18.52 0.94 0.04
CA ASP A 203 -19.34 0.82 -1.18
C ASP A 203 -18.93 -0.43 -1.96
N CYS A 204 -19.37 -1.59 -1.49
CA CYS A 204 -19.05 -2.87 -2.10
C CYS A 204 -19.53 -3.01 -3.54
N LYS A 205 -20.62 -2.33 -3.92
CA LYS A 205 -21.15 -2.37 -5.28
C LYS A 205 -20.18 -1.75 -6.27
N ASN A 206 -19.74 -0.51 -6.00
CA ASN A 206 -18.78 0.16 -6.87
C ASN A 206 -17.38 -0.44 -6.74
N SER A 207 -16.97 -0.85 -5.54
CA SER A 207 -15.69 -1.54 -5.36
C SER A 207 -15.59 -2.77 -6.26
N ARG A 208 -16.60 -3.65 -6.24
CA ARG A 208 -16.68 -4.84 -7.10
C ARG A 208 -16.65 -4.49 -8.58
N LYS A 209 -17.45 -3.50 -9.01
CA LYS A 209 -17.50 -3.03 -10.40
C LYS A 209 -16.09 -2.69 -10.91
N PHE A 210 -15.33 -1.91 -10.15
CA PHE A 210 -14.00 -1.47 -10.56
C PHE A 210 -12.94 -2.57 -10.42
N LEU A 211 -13.11 -3.51 -9.47
CA LEU A 211 -12.29 -4.72 -9.40
C LEU A 211 -12.44 -5.57 -10.66
N ASP A 212 -13.68 -5.79 -11.11
CA ASP A 212 -13.97 -6.58 -12.31
C ASP A 212 -13.44 -5.91 -13.59
N ILE A 213 -13.52 -4.57 -13.67
CA ILE A 213 -12.89 -3.80 -14.75
C ILE A 213 -11.37 -4.02 -14.75
N THR A 214 -10.74 -3.91 -13.58
CA THR A 214 -9.28 -4.10 -13.44
C THR A 214 -8.87 -5.50 -13.90
N LYS A 215 -9.56 -6.55 -13.45
CA LYS A 215 -9.29 -7.94 -13.85
C LYS A 215 -9.37 -8.17 -15.37
N LYS A 216 -10.23 -7.44 -16.08
CA LYS A 216 -10.37 -7.55 -17.54
C LYS A 216 -9.22 -6.89 -18.29
N ILE A 217 -8.64 -5.84 -17.72
CA ILE A 217 -7.56 -5.06 -18.35
C ILE A 217 -6.21 -5.69 -18.02
N ASP A 218 -5.89 -5.80 -16.73
CA ASP A 218 -4.66 -6.38 -16.22
C ASP A 218 -4.87 -6.86 -14.79
N SER A 219 -4.87 -8.18 -14.58
CA SER A 219 -5.02 -8.78 -13.26
C SER A 219 -3.77 -8.66 -12.39
N ASN A 220 -2.58 -8.41 -12.97
CA ASN A 220 -1.32 -8.46 -12.25
C ASN A 220 -1.13 -7.27 -11.28
N VAL A 221 -1.88 -6.18 -11.47
CA VAL A 221 -1.85 -5.03 -10.56
C VAL A 221 -2.60 -5.28 -9.25
N ILE A 222 -3.43 -6.31 -9.19
CA ILE A 222 -4.27 -6.62 -8.03
C ILE A 222 -3.47 -7.44 -7.03
N THR A 223 -3.33 -6.95 -5.80
CA THR A 223 -2.60 -7.66 -4.75
C THR A 223 -3.47 -8.67 -4.04
N GLN A 224 -2.88 -9.76 -3.54
CA GLN A 224 -3.59 -10.76 -2.77
C GLN A 224 -4.15 -10.17 -1.46
N ASP A 225 -3.41 -9.28 -0.81
CA ASP A 225 -3.85 -8.58 0.40
C ASP A 225 -5.14 -7.79 0.16
N TYR A 226 -5.21 -7.09 -0.97
CA TYR A 226 -6.42 -6.38 -1.36
C TYR A 226 -7.60 -7.34 -1.59
N LEU A 227 -7.38 -8.46 -2.28
CA LEU A 227 -8.44 -9.46 -2.50
C LEU A 227 -8.94 -10.05 -1.18
N ASN A 228 -8.04 -10.31 -0.23
CA ASN A 228 -8.39 -10.78 1.10
C ASN A 228 -9.26 -9.73 1.83
N GLU A 229 -8.87 -8.46 1.83
CA GLU A 229 -9.65 -7.38 2.44
C GLU A 229 -11.01 -7.17 1.74
N PHE A 230 -11.03 -7.24 0.42
CA PHE A 230 -12.25 -7.14 -0.37
C PHE A 230 -13.23 -8.28 -0.03
N ASN A 231 -12.74 -9.51 0.08
CA ASN A 231 -13.57 -10.66 0.44
C ASN A 231 -14.08 -10.55 1.88
N LEU A 232 -13.24 -10.09 2.81
CA LEU A 232 -13.64 -9.82 4.19
C LEU A 232 -14.81 -8.82 4.28
N LYS A 233 -14.74 -7.71 3.53
CA LYS A 233 -15.71 -6.61 3.63
C LYS A 233 -16.92 -6.75 2.71
N CYS A 234 -16.76 -7.39 1.56
CA CYS A 234 -17.72 -7.28 0.45
C CYS A 234 -18.21 -8.61 -0.12
N ARG A 235 -17.85 -9.78 0.44
CA ARG A 235 -18.37 -11.07 -0.03
C ARG A 235 -19.90 -11.11 0.08
N ASN A 236 -20.57 -11.40 -1.04
CA ASN A 236 -22.04 -11.45 -1.13
C ASN A 236 -22.62 -12.79 -0.64
N ASP A 237 -21.81 -13.84 -0.60
CA ASP A 237 -22.23 -15.15 -0.13
C ASP A 237 -22.06 -15.20 1.38
N LYS A 238 -23.17 -15.33 2.12
CA LYS A 238 -23.12 -15.68 3.54
C LYS A 238 -22.39 -17.03 3.63
N ILE A 239 -21.17 -17.01 4.15
CA ILE A 239 -20.47 -18.23 4.53
C ILE A 239 -21.28 -18.84 5.67
N ASP A 240 -21.73 -20.07 5.49
CA ASP A 240 -22.38 -20.83 6.56
C ASP A 240 -21.30 -21.45 7.45
N CYS A 241 -20.95 -20.73 8.51
CA CYS A 241 -19.97 -21.19 9.50
C CYS A 241 -20.58 -22.07 10.59
N SER A 242 -21.84 -22.50 10.47
CA SER A 242 -22.47 -23.39 11.46
C SER A 242 -21.65 -24.66 11.73
N THR A 243 -21.02 -25.21 10.69
CA THR A 243 -20.21 -26.44 10.75
C THR A 243 -18.87 -26.27 11.48
N ILE A 244 -18.36 -25.04 11.61
CA ILE A 244 -17.07 -24.78 12.27
C ILE A 244 -17.23 -24.28 13.71
N LYS A 245 -18.46 -24.01 14.17
CA LYS A 245 -18.69 -23.48 15.52
C LYS A 245 -18.25 -24.44 16.63
N THR A 246 -18.31 -25.74 16.35
CA THR A 246 -17.85 -26.81 17.24
C THR A 246 -17.14 -27.88 16.45
N GLY A 247 -16.20 -28.58 17.07
CA GLY A 247 -15.52 -29.70 16.42
C GLY A 247 -14.06 -29.82 16.82
N LYS A 248 -13.34 -30.65 16.07
CA LYS A 248 -11.89 -30.78 16.18
C LYS A 248 -11.25 -30.21 14.93
N PHE A 249 -10.16 -29.49 15.12
CA PHE A 249 -9.46 -28.83 14.03
C PHE A 249 -7.95 -28.97 14.18
N ARG A 250 -7.25 -28.74 13.08
CA ARG A 250 -5.79 -28.77 13.01
C ARG A 250 -5.28 -27.57 12.23
N ILE A 251 -4.24 -26.92 12.78
CA ILE A 251 -3.44 -25.93 12.07
C ILE A 251 -2.04 -26.52 11.94
N ASP A 252 -1.52 -26.53 10.71
CA ASP A 252 -0.14 -26.91 10.41
C ASP A 252 0.67 -25.64 10.09
N ASP A 253 1.74 -25.40 10.85
CA ASP A 253 2.60 -24.25 10.69
C ASP A 253 4.07 -24.71 10.59
N GLU A 254 4.78 -24.21 9.58
CA GLU A 254 6.16 -24.62 9.31
C GLU A 254 7.14 -24.28 10.44
N GLU A 255 6.89 -23.22 11.22
CA GLU A 255 7.78 -22.77 12.28
C GLU A 255 7.44 -23.39 13.63
N ILE A 256 6.15 -23.46 13.98
CA ILE A 256 5.70 -23.91 15.31
C ILE A 256 5.11 -25.33 15.34
N GLY A 257 4.97 -25.97 14.17
CA GLY A 257 4.40 -27.29 14.02
C GLY A 257 2.88 -27.33 14.16
N ILE A 258 2.37 -28.49 14.57
CA ILE A 258 0.94 -28.78 14.59
C ILE A 258 0.29 -28.28 15.87
N THR A 259 -0.76 -27.46 15.71
CA THR A 259 -1.68 -27.11 16.79
C THR A 259 -3.01 -27.84 16.59
N LEU A 260 -3.41 -28.62 17.58
CA LEU A 260 -4.71 -29.29 17.63
C LEU A 260 -5.70 -28.44 18.42
N ILE A 261 -6.93 -28.35 17.92
CA ILE A 261 -7.97 -27.50 18.46
C ILE A 261 -9.21 -28.34 18.72
N THR A 262 -9.78 -28.24 19.93
CA THR A 262 -11.12 -28.77 20.23
C THR A 262 -12.02 -27.62 20.63
N ARG A 263 -13.05 -27.34 19.83
CA ARG A 263 -13.98 -26.23 20.02
C ARG A 263 -15.36 -26.72 20.44
N THR A 264 -15.95 -26.03 21.40
CA THR A 264 -17.34 -26.16 21.84
C THR A 264 -18.01 -24.78 21.76
N ASP A 265 -19.30 -24.71 22.11
CA ASP A 265 -20.04 -23.45 22.09
C ASP A 265 -19.45 -22.36 23.00
N ASN A 266 -18.76 -22.75 24.07
CA ASN A 266 -18.33 -21.83 25.13
C ASN A 266 -16.81 -21.76 25.31
N PHE A 267 -16.06 -22.75 24.82
CA PHE A 267 -14.61 -22.76 24.93
C PHE A 267 -13.93 -23.50 23.79
N GLN A 268 -12.67 -23.12 23.56
CA GLN A 268 -11.73 -23.77 22.68
C GLN A 268 -10.53 -24.24 23.51
N ILE A 269 -10.08 -25.48 23.32
CA ILE A 269 -8.81 -25.97 23.85
C ILE A 269 -7.85 -26.08 22.70
N GLU A 270 -6.67 -25.45 22.82
CA GLU A 270 -5.57 -25.56 21.88
C GLU A 270 -4.41 -26.28 22.53
N GLU A 271 -3.80 -27.23 21.82
CA GLU A 271 -2.59 -27.93 22.27
C GLU A 271 -1.56 -28.00 21.14
N ASN A 272 -0.31 -27.80 21.51
CA ASN A 272 0.84 -27.94 20.62
C ASN A 272 1.97 -28.62 21.39
N GLU A 273 2.34 -29.82 20.96
CA GLU A 273 3.35 -30.64 21.63
C GLU A 273 4.76 -30.03 21.51
N ASN A 274 5.09 -29.45 20.35
CA ASN A 274 6.41 -28.85 20.10
C ASN A 274 6.68 -27.66 21.03
N LEU A 275 5.65 -26.88 21.29
CA LEU A 275 5.71 -25.72 22.18
C LEU A 275 5.36 -26.06 23.64
N ASN A 276 4.96 -27.31 23.91
CA ASN A 276 4.55 -27.80 25.23
C ASN A 276 3.52 -26.89 25.92
N TYR A 277 2.45 -26.53 25.19
CA TYR A 277 1.31 -25.80 25.76
C TYR A 277 -0.01 -26.53 25.54
N LYS A 278 -0.93 -26.36 26.49
CA LYS A 278 -2.33 -26.74 26.37
C LYS A 278 -3.19 -25.70 27.05
N LEU A 279 -3.87 -24.88 26.27
CA LEU A 279 -4.56 -23.68 26.75
C LEU A 279 -6.06 -23.81 26.51
N LYS A 280 -6.84 -23.48 27.52
CA LYS A 280 -8.29 -23.30 27.41
C LYS A 280 -8.58 -21.82 27.19
N LEU A 281 -9.38 -21.53 26.18
CA LEU A 281 -9.82 -20.19 25.80
C LEU A 281 -11.34 -20.13 25.83
N SER A 282 -11.93 -19.07 26.38
CA SER A 282 -13.35 -18.79 26.19
C SER A 282 -13.59 -18.30 24.77
N ILE A 283 -14.69 -18.72 24.16
CA ILE A 283 -15.11 -18.26 22.83
C ILE A 283 -16.31 -17.31 22.95
N THR A 284 -16.29 -16.23 22.18
CA THR A 284 -17.42 -15.31 22.03
C THR A 284 -17.68 -15.06 20.54
N TRP A 285 -18.79 -15.55 20.02
CA TRP A 285 -19.19 -15.28 18.63
C TRP A 285 -19.75 -13.86 18.51
N LEU A 286 -19.13 -13.06 17.64
CA LEU A 286 -19.55 -11.68 17.36
C LEU A 286 -20.59 -11.64 16.23
N ASP A 287 -20.45 -12.55 15.27
CA ASP A 287 -21.40 -12.79 14.20
C ASP A 287 -21.35 -14.27 13.76
N GLU A 288 -21.85 -14.59 12.57
CA GLU A 288 -21.90 -15.98 12.09
C GLU A 288 -20.52 -16.62 11.87
N CYS A 289 -19.52 -15.84 11.46
CA CYS A 289 -18.19 -16.30 11.07
C CYS A 289 -17.04 -15.61 11.80
N THR A 290 -17.34 -14.65 12.69
CA THR A 290 -16.36 -13.94 13.52
C THR A 290 -16.52 -14.31 14.98
N TYR A 291 -15.42 -14.65 15.64
CA TYR A 291 -15.39 -14.94 17.07
C TYR A 291 -14.12 -14.45 17.75
N GLU A 292 -14.19 -14.23 19.06
CA GLU A 292 -13.06 -13.87 19.90
C GLU A 292 -12.65 -15.04 20.79
N LEU A 293 -11.35 -15.15 21.02
CA LEU A 293 -10.73 -16.09 21.95
C LEU A 293 -10.00 -15.34 23.05
N LYS A 294 -10.24 -15.75 24.29
CA LYS A 294 -9.56 -15.20 25.47
C LYS A 294 -9.04 -16.34 26.36
N PRO A 295 -7.74 -16.36 26.72
CA PRO A 295 -7.19 -17.35 27.65
C PRO A 295 -7.94 -17.35 28.99
N VAL A 296 -8.31 -18.54 29.47
CA VAL A 296 -8.98 -18.72 30.78
C VAL A 296 -8.25 -19.68 31.72
N GLU A 297 -7.49 -20.64 31.19
CA GLU A 297 -6.79 -21.63 31.99
C GLU A 297 -5.65 -22.27 31.19
N ASP A 298 -4.48 -22.42 31.81
CA ASP A 298 -3.38 -23.24 31.30
C ASP A 298 -3.54 -24.64 31.91
N LEU A 299 -3.81 -25.63 31.05
CA LEU A 299 -4.13 -26.99 31.46
C LEU A 299 -2.88 -27.82 31.79
N ILE A 300 -1.67 -27.32 31.49
CA ILE A 300 -0.40 -27.92 31.91
C ILE A 300 0.07 -27.32 33.24
N ASN A 301 -0.07 -26.01 33.40
CA ASN A 301 0.29 -25.30 34.62
C ASN A 301 -0.86 -24.40 35.12
N PRO A 302 -1.76 -24.92 35.98
CA PRO A 302 -2.94 -24.18 36.44
C PRO A 302 -2.66 -22.87 37.19
N ASN A 303 -1.43 -22.68 37.67
CA ASN A 303 -1.00 -21.46 38.38
C ASN A 303 -0.26 -20.47 37.48
N ALA A 304 -0.17 -20.73 36.16
CA ALA A 304 0.49 -19.82 35.23
C ALA A 304 -0.27 -18.50 35.11
N GLU A 305 0.48 -17.41 35.00
CA GLU A 305 -0.10 -16.12 34.61
C GLU A 305 -0.52 -16.20 33.14
N LEU A 306 -1.80 -15.94 32.87
CA LEU A 306 -2.37 -16.06 31.54
C LEU A 306 -2.16 -14.80 30.71
N PRO A 307 -1.97 -14.93 29.38
CA PRO A 307 -1.95 -13.77 28.51
C PRO A 307 -3.26 -12.99 28.58
N THR A 308 -3.18 -11.67 28.57
CA THR A 308 -4.35 -10.77 28.47
C THR A 308 -4.86 -10.59 27.05
N MET A 309 -4.14 -11.14 26.08
CA MET A 309 -4.42 -11.01 24.66
C MET A 309 -5.80 -11.60 24.30
N ILE A 310 -6.58 -10.81 23.59
CA ILE A 310 -7.82 -11.23 22.93
C ILE A 310 -7.51 -11.40 21.45
N VAL A 311 -7.80 -12.59 20.91
CA VAL A 311 -7.61 -12.89 19.50
C VAL A 311 -8.98 -12.87 18.82
N THR A 312 -9.15 -12.02 17.82
CA THR A 312 -10.33 -12.01 16.94
C THR A 312 -10.02 -12.86 15.72
N CYS A 313 -10.83 -13.88 15.47
CA CYS A 313 -10.74 -14.79 14.35
C CYS A 313 -11.94 -14.56 13.41
N HIS A 314 -11.66 -14.46 12.11
CA HIS A 314 -12.69 -14.33 11.09
C HIS A 314 -12.48 -15.38 10.00
N VAL A 315 -13.50 -16.20 9.75
CA VAL A 315 -13.48 -17.20 8.67
C VAL A 315 -13.77 -16.53 7.33
N THR A 316 -12.81 -16.62 6.42
CA THR A 316 -12.89 -15.98 5.10
C THR A 316 -13.40 -16.90 4.01
N GLU A 317 -13.28 -18.22 4.18
CA GLU A 317 -13.71 -19.23 3.21
C GLU A 317 -13.83 -20.62 3.87
N ILE A 318 -14.76 -21.46 3.41
CA ILE A 318 -14.85 -22.88 3.81
C ILE A 318 -14.71 -23.74 2.55
N ASN A 319 -13.75 -24.67 2.56
CA ASN A 319 -13.34 -25.52 1.44
C ASN A 319 -13.46 -27.00 1.82
N GLY A 320 -14.69 -27.51 1.90
CA GLY A 320 -14.95 -28.91 2.24
C GLY A 320 -14.48 -29.27 3.65
N ASN A 321 -13.29 -29.85 3.77
CA ASN A 321 -12.69 -30.29 5.05
C ASN A 321 -11.70 -29.27 5.64
N SER A 322 -11.61 -28.06 5.11
CA SER A 322 -10.81 -26.99 5.71
C SER A 322 -11.51 -25.64 5.58
N TYR A 323 -11.00 -24.64 6.29
CA TYR A 323 -11.45 -23.26 6.14
C TYR A 323 -10.27 -22.29 6.26
N GLN A 324 -10.36 -21.15 5.56
CA GLN A 324 -9.40 -20.07 5.68
C GLN A 324 -9.83 -19.12 6.80
N GLN A 325 -8.87 -18.73 7.64
CA GLN A 325 -9.10 -17.86 8.78
C GLN A 325 -8.07 -16.75 8.82
N VAL A 326 -8.54 -15.53 9.08
CA VAL A 326 -7.69 -14.39 9.41
C VAL A 326 -7.84 -14.09 10.89
N SER A 327 -6.73 -14.07 11.61
CA SER A 327 -6.65 -13.74 13.03
C SER A 327 -5.93 -12.42 13.26
N SER A 328 -6.41 -11.63 14.21
CA SER A 328 -5.76 -10.41 14.73
C SER A 328 -5.84 -10.37 16.25
N SER A 329 -5.03 -9.56 16.91
CA SER A 329 -5.13 -9.37 18.37
C SER A 329 -5.31 -7.91 18.77
N ASN A 330 -5.83 -7.69 19.97
CA ASN A 330 -5.92 -6.36 20.58
C ASN A 330 -4.56 -5.74 20.92
N GLU A 331 -3.49 -6.54 20.96
CA GLU A 331 -2.13 -6.11 21.31
C GLU A 331 -1.24 -5.91 20.07
N SER A 332 -1.70 -6.24 18.86
CA SER A 332 -0.91 -6.15 17.62
C SER A 332 -1.78 -5.82 16.41
N SER A 333 -1.29 -4.95 15.53
CA SER A 333 -1.94 -4.66 14.23
C SER A 333 -1.69 -5.74 13.17
N ILE A 334 -0.84 -6.73 13.47
CA ILE A 334 -0.52 -7.82 12.54
C ILE A 334 -1.74 -8.74 12.38
N LYS A 335 -2.05 -9.07 11.13
CA LYS A 335 -3.05 -10.07 10.77
C LYS A 335 -2.35 -11.31 10.25
N ILE A 336 -2.76 -12.48 10.72
CA ILE A 336 -2.21 -13.77 10.30
C ILE A 336 -3.32 -14.54 9.59
N SER A 337 -3.05 -14.99 8.36
CA SER A 337 -3.94 -15.87 7.61
C SER A 337 -3.46 -17.30 7.71
N LYS A 338 -4.34 -18.23 8.08
CA LYS A 338 -4.05 -19.66 8.16
C LYS A 338 -5.19 -20.50 7.60
N GLU A 339 -4.82 -21.62 7.00
CA GLU A 339 -5.75 -22.71 6.73
C GLU A 339 -5.95 -23.53 8.01
N VAL A 340 -7.20 -23.87 8.30
CA VAL A 340 -7.59 -24.69 9.44
C VAL A 340 -8.31 -25.93 8.91
N GLU A 341 -7.72 -27.09 9.12
CA GLU A 341 -8.29 -28.39 8.75
C GLU A 341 -9.39 -28.79 9.75
N ILE A 342 -10.50 -29.31 9.26
CA ILE A 342 -11.62 -29.88 10.03
C ILE A 342 -11.35 -31.37 10.18
N LEU A 343 -11.25 -31.84 11.43
CA LEU A 343 -11.03 -33.23 11.77
C LEU A 343 -12.38 -33.90 12.07
N ASN A 344 -12.73 -34.91 11.29
CA ASN A 344 -13.96 -35.71 11.45
C ASN A 344 -13.87 -36.74 12.58
#